data_AF-A0A9X9PRV6-F1
#
_entry.id   AF-A0A9X9PRV6-F1
#
_cell.length_a   1.000
_cell.length_b   1.000
_cell.length_c   1.000
_cell.angle_alpha   90.00
_cell.angle_beta   90.00
_cell.angle_gamma   90.00
#
_symmetry.space_group_name_H-M   'P 1'
#
loop_
_entity.id
_entity.type
_entity.pdbx_description
1 polymer ?
#
loop_
_entity_poly.entity_id
_entity_poly.type
_entity_poly.pdbx_seq_one_letter_code
_entity_poly.pdbx_strand_id
1 'polypeptide(L)'
;MEKYLAQHPWERILKIFRTLYYSYFTTPCDTVFALPNDSETHLDPVRYLIENFTIYIRRAPLLPNVTDNIISRLIKLSYRIESTPFDLAPFELLASLILSNVTDIKVWKSLLQLLDTVESI
;
A
#
# COMPACT_ATOMS: atom_id res chain seq x y z
N MET A 1 8.21 0.14 15.29
CA MET A 1 7.33 -0.55 14.33
C MET A 1 7.41 -2.06 14.44
N GLU A 2 8.58 -2.69 14.32
CA GLU A 2 8.69 -4.17 14.31
C GLU A 2 8.01 -4.87 15.50
N LYS A 3 8.28 -4.42 16.74
CA LYS A 3 7.59 -4.94 17.94
C LYS A 3 6.07 -4.75 17.90
N TYR A 4 5.60 -3.66 17.32
CA TYR A 4 4.18 -3.35 17.21
C TYR A 4 3.50 -4.24 16.18
N LEU A 5 4.11 -4.45 15.01
CA LEU A 5 3.64 -5.38 13.98
C LEU A 5 3.55 -6.82 14.50
N ALA A 6 4.48 -7.24 15.37
CA ALA A 6 4.42 -8.57 15.98
C ALA A 6 3.17 -8.78 16.86
N GLN A 7 2.65 -7.71 17.49
CA GLN A 7 1.46 -7.75 18.36
C GLN A 7 0.18 -7.41 17.61
N HIS A 8 0.29 -6.64 16.53
CA HIS A 8 -0.82 -6.12 15.74
C HIS A 8 -0.51 -6.33 14.25
N PRO A 9 -0.54 -7.58 13.75
CA PRO A 9 -0.15 -7.88 12.38
C PRO A 9 -1.08 -7.22 11.36
N TRP A 10 -0.55 -6.97 10.17
CA TRP A 10 -1.29 -6.42 9.04
C TRP A 10 -2.11 -7.47 8.29
N GLU A 11 -2.16 -8.71 8.78
CA GLU A 11 -2.81 -9.85 8.12
C GLU A 11 -4.15 -9.49 7.47
N ARG A 12 -5.03 -8.78 8.19
CA ARG A 12 -6.34 -8.38 7.67
C ARG A 12 -6.25 -7.36 6.52
N ILE A 13 -5.41 -6.33 6.66
CA ILE A 13 -5.20 -5.30 5.62
C ILE A 13 -4.65 -5.98 4.35
N LEU A 14 -3.61 -6.81 4.51
CA LEU A 14 -2.95 -7.48 3.39
C LEU A 14 -3.86 -8.54 2.73
N LYS A 15 -4.71 -9.21 3.52
CA LYS A 15 -5.71 -10.15 2.97
C LYS A 15 -6.74 -9.43 2.12
N ILE A 16 -7.28 -8.31 2.58
CA ILE A 16 -8.28 -7.56 1.81
C ILE A 16 -7.64 -6.96 0.55
N PHE A 17 -6.42 -6.42 0.64
CA PHE A 17 -5.68 -5.99 -0.56
C PHE A 17 -5.58 -7.11 -1.60
N ARG A 18 -5.18 -8.33 -1.19
CA ARG A 18 -5.11 -9.49 -2.09
C ARG A 18 -6.46 -9.80 -2.73
N THR A 19 -7.53 -9.82 -1.93
CA THR A 19 -8.89 -10.03 -2.45
C THR A 19 -9.27 -8.99 -3.49
N LEU A 20 -9.05 -7.70 -3.20
CA LEU A 20 -9.34 -6.63 -4.16
C LEU A 20 -8.47 -6.77 -5.41
N TYR A 21 -7.17 -6.99 -5.25
CA TYR A 21 -6.25 -7.17 -6.37
C TYR A 21 -6.74 -8.25 -7.34
N TYR A 22 -7.11 -9.44 -6.84
CA TYR A 22 -7.61 -10.52 -7.71
C TYR A 22 -8.97 -10.25 -8.34
N SER A 23 -9.78 -9.36 -7.76
CA SER A 23 -11.04 -8.92 -8.38
C SER A 23 -10.82 -7.94 -9.53
N TYR A 24 -9.80 -7.08 -9.42
CA TYR A 24 -9.58 -5.97 -10.36
C TYR A 24 -8.46 -6.23 -11.38
N PHE A 25 -7.65 -7.27 -11.20
CA PHE A 25 -6.57 -7.63 -12.13
C PHE A 25 -6.65 -9.10 -12.54
N THR A 26 -6.41 -9.37 -13.82
CA THR A 26 -6.30 -10.74 -14.33
C THR A 26 -5.03 -11.40 -13.79
N THR A 27 -5.15 -12.63 -13.28
CA THR A 27 -4.03 -13.42 -12.78
C THR A 27 -4.09 -14.87 -13.28
N PRO A 28 -2.95 -15.57 -13.47
CA PRO A 28 -1.57 -15.07 -13.30
C PRO A 28 -1.17 -14.03 -14.37
N CYS A 29 -0.24 -13.15 -14.04
CA CYS A 29 0.33 -12.16 -14.96
C CYS A 29 1.81 -11.98 -14.63
N ASP A 30 2.64 -11.73 -15.64
CA ASP A 30 4.10 -11.58 -15.50
C ASP A 30 4.48 -10.31 -14.73
N THR A 31 3.66 -9.25 -14.87
CA THR A 31 3.88 -7.95 -14.23
C THR A 31 2.66 -7.56 -13.42
N VAL A 32 2.91 -7.05 -12.21
CA VAL A 32 1.85 -6.54 -11.33
C VAL A 32 1.17 -5.34 -12.00
N PHE A 33 -0.15 -5.25 -11.89
CA PHE A 33 -0.98 -4.20 -12.48
C PHE A 33 -1.08 -4.14 -14.02
N ALA A 34 -0.47 -5.06 -14.77
CA ALA A 34 -0.45 -4.97 -16.24
C ALA A 34 -1.80 -5.21 -16.93
N LEU A 35 -2.69 -6.00 -16.32
CA LEU A 35 -3.97 -6.39 -16.91
C LEU A 35 -5.14 -6.04 -15.98
N PRO A 36 -5.54 -4.76 -15.88
CA PRO A 36 -6.73 -4.38 -15.16
C PRO A 36 -7.98 -4.95 -15.86
N ASN A 37 -8.90 -5.51 -15.09
CA ASN A 37 -10.20 -5.99 -15.56
C ASN A 37 -11.14 -4.83 -15.91
N ASP A 38 -10.93 -3.68 -15.26
CA ASP A 38 -11.73 -2.46 -15.39
C ASP A 38 -10.85 -1.22 -15.20
N SER A 39 -10.88 -0.31 -16.17
CA SER A 39 -10.11 0.95 -16.15
C SER A 39 -10.57 1.94 -15.07
N GLU A 40 -11.81 1.86 -14.59
CA GLU A 40 -12.34 2.81 -13.59
C GLU A 40 -11.94 2.44 -12.16
N THR A 41 -11.86 1.14 -11.88
CA THR A 41 -11.72 0.61 -10.52
C THR A 41 -10.34 -0.02 -10.22
N HIS A 42 -9.43 -0.05 -11.20
CA HIS A 42 -8.08 -0.62 -11.03
C HIS A 42 -7.24 0.03 -9.91
N LEU A 43 -7.57 1.26 -9.49
CA LEU A 43 -6.91 1.95 -8.37
C LEU A 43 -7.45 1.54 -7.00
N ASP A 44 -8.60 0.87 -6.92
CA ASP A 44 -9.26 0.55 -5.65
C ASP A 44 -8.41 -0.30 -4.71
N PRO A 45 -7.62 -1.31 -5.18
CA PRO A 45 -6.68 -2.01 -4.30
C PRO A 45 -5.68 -1.08 -3.62
N VAL A 46 -5.08 -0.12 -4.35
CA VAL A 46 -4.08 0.78 -3.77
C VAL A 46 -4.70 1.88 -2.92
N ARG A 47 -5.90 2.37 -3.26
CA ARG A 47 -6.68 3.29 -2.41
C ARG A 47 -6.94 2.67 -1.06
N TYR A 48 -7.51 1.46 -1.06
CA TYR A 48 -7.77 0.68 0.15
C TYR A 48 -6.50 0.52 0.99
N LEU A 49 -5.37 0.19 0.34
CA LEU A 49 -4.10 -0.04 1.03
C LEU A 49 -3.60 1.21 1.76
N ILE A 50 -3.55 2.35 1.07
CA ILE A 50 -3.04 3.61 1.62
C ILE A 50 -3.94 4.13 2.75
N GLU A 51 -5.27 4.05 2.59
CA GLU A 51 -6.21 4.44 3.63
C GLU A 51 -6.04 3.60 4.90
N ASN A 52 -5.97 2.28 4.76
CA ASN A 52 -5.87 1.37 5.90
C ASN A 52 -4.51 1.45 6.59
N PHE A 53 -3.41 1.67 5.85
CA PHE A 53 -2.13 2.00 6.46
C PHE A 53 -2.16 3.32 7.22
N THR A 54 -2.82 4.35 6.69
CA THR A 54 -2.97 5.63 7.38
C THR A 54 -3.69 5.46 8.72
N ILE A 55 -4.81 4.72 8.73
CA ILE A 55 -5.57 4.42 9.95
C ILE A 55 -4.74 3.61 10.94
N TYR A 56 -4.02 2.59 10.45
CA TYR A 56 -3.19 1.73 11.28
C TYR A 56 -2.07 2.52 11.96
N ILE A 57 -1.33 3.35 11.19
CA ILE A 57 -0.18 4.11 11.71
C ILE A 57 -0.63 5.17 12.71
N ARG A 58 -1.80 5.79 12.50
CA ARG A 58 -2.41 6.72 13.47
C ARG A 58 -2.66 6.08 14.83
N ARG A 59 -2.86 4.76 14.89
CA ARG A 59 -3.08 3.99 16.13
C ARG A 59 -1.79 3.37 16.69
N ALA A 60 -0.70 3.42 15.93
CA ALA A 60 0.57 2.84 16.35
C ALA A 60 1.28 3.73 17.38
N PRO A 61 1.87 3.17 18.45
CA PRO A 61 2.63 3.91 19.45
C PRO A 61 4.06 4.20 18.93
N LEU A 62 4.17 4.87 17.79
CA LEU A 62 5.42 5.44 17.30
C LEU A 62 5.63 6.83 17.93
N LEU A 63 6.86 7.35 17.88
CA LEU A 63 7.13 8.72 18.32
C LEU A 63 6.23 9.68 17.52
N PRO A 64 5.58 10.68 18.16
CA PRO A 64 4.61 11.54 17.49
C PRO A 64 5.12 12.17 16.19
N ASN A 65 6.37 12.69 16.20
CA ASN A 65 7.00 13.26 15.01
C ASN A 65 7.19 12.26 13.85
N VAL A 66 7.47 10.99 14.15
CA VAL A 66 7.60 9.93 13.14
C VAL A 66 6.21 9.56 12.59
N THR A 67 5.23 9.43 13.48
CA THR A 67 3.82 9.17 13.12
C THR A 67 3.28 10.26 12.19
N ASP A 68 3.41 11.51 12.59
CA ASP A 68 2.89 12.66 11.86
C ASP A 68 3.54 12.82 10.50
N ASN A 69 4.86 12.60 10.42
CA ASN A 69 5.57 12.58 9.16
C ASN A 69 4.99 11.52 8.22
N ILE A 70 4.92 10.25 8.64
CA ILE A 70 4.46 9.17 7.77
C ILE A 70 2.99 9.36 7.35
N ILE A 71 2.13 9.80 8.28
CA ILE A 71 0.72 10.09 7.98
C ILE A 71 0.60 11.22 6.96
N SER A 72 1.36 12.31 7.10
CA SER A 72 1.33 13.41 6.15
C SER A 72 1.65 12.95 4.73
N ARG A 73 2.64 12.06 4.60
CA ARG A 73 3.07 11.49 3.31
C ARG A 73 2.01 10.57 2.71
N LEU A 74 1.38 9.72 3.52
CA LEU A 74 0.29 8.85 3.09
C LEU A 74 -0.95 9.64 2.65
N ILE A 75 -1.30 10.71 3.37
CA ILE A 75 -2.41 11.60 2.99
C ILE A 75 -2.12 12.30 1.66
N LYS A 76 -0.89 12.80 1.45
CA LYS A 76 -0.50 13.37 0.15
C LYS A 76 -0.61 12.33 -0.97
N LEU A 77 -0.16 11.10 -0.71
CA LEU A 77 -0.25 10.00 -1.66
C LEU A 77 -1.71 9.63 -1.98
N SER A 78 -2.61 9.61 -1.00
CA SER A 78 -4.02 9.32 -1.25
C SER A 78 -4.66 10.36 -2.17
N TYR A 79 -4.38 11.64 -1.96
CA TYR A 79 -4.84 12.70 -2.87
C TYR A 79 -4.26 12.57 -4.28
N ARG A 80 -3.00 12.14 -4.43
CA ARG A 80 -2.41 11.88 -5.74
C ARG A 80 -3.09 10.69 -6.44
N ILE A 81 -3.44 9.63 -5.72
CA ILE A 81 -4.19 8.49 -6.29
C ILE A 81 -5.61 8.89 -6.72
N GLU A 82 -6.22 9.83 -6.01
CA GLU A 82 -7.55 10.37 -6.35
C GLU A 82 -7.52 11.26 -7.61
N SER A 83 -6.39 11.90 -7.92
CA SER A 83 -6.24 12.65 -9.18
C SER A 83 -6.09 11.70 -10.37
N THR A 84 -7.10 11.63 -11.23
CA THR A 84 -7.00 10.95 -12.53
C THR A 84 -6.17 11.78 -13.51
N PRO A 85 -5.18 11.22 -14.24
CA PRO A 85 -4.63 9.84 -14.23
C PRO A 85 -3.45 9.63 -13.24
N PHE A 86 -3.40 8.46 -12.58
CA PHE A 86 -2.33 8.07 -11.63
C PHE A 86 -1.58 6.83 -12.12
N ASP A 87 -0.24 6.86 -12.04
CA ASP A 87 0.63 5.74 -12.43
C ASP A 87 0.86 4.76 -11.27
N LEU A 88 0.60 3.47 -11.50
CA LEU A 88 0.79 2.41 -10.53
C LEU A 88 2.21 1.83 -10.51
N ALA A 89 3.10 2.19 -11.45
CA ALA A 89 4.46 1.66 -11.50
C ALA A 89 5.23 1.77 -10.17
N PRO A 90 5.14 2.87 -9.38
CA PRO A 90 5.79 2.94 -8.08
C PRO A 90 5.32 1.89 -7.06
N PHE A 91 4.10 1.35 -7.21
CA PHE A 91 3.51 0.38 -6.28
C PHE A 91 3.89 -1.07 -6.58
N GLU A 92 4.48 -1.37 -7.74
CA GLU A 92 4.72 -2.74 -8.19
C GLU A 92 5.49 -3.58 -7.17
N LEU A 93 6.55 -3.03 -6.58
CA LEU A 93 7.35 -3.73 -5.57
C LEU A 93 6.52 -4.06 -4.33
N LEU A 94 5.79 -3.07 -3.80
CA LEU A 94 4.97 -3.23 -2.60
C LEU A 94 3.88 -4.28 -2.84
N ALA A 95 3.17 -4.18 -3.95
CA ALA A 95 2.13 -5.11 -4.32
C ALA A 95 2.67 -6.53 -4.54
N SER A 96 3.80 -6.69 -5.25
CA SER A 96 4.47 -7.98 -5.44
C SER A 96 4.78 -8.68 -4.12
N LEU A 97 5.31 -7.93 -3.15
CA LEU A 97 5.62 -8.44 -1.82
C LEU A 97 4.36 -8.91 -1.07
N ILE A 98 3.27 -8.13 -1.13
CA ILE A 98 2.00 -8.50 -0.50
C ILE A 98 1.41 -9.76 -1.13
N LEU A 99 1.40 -9.85 -2.46
CA LEU A 99 0.90 -11.01 -3.21
C LEU A 99 1.74 -12.27 -2.94
N SER A 100 3.04 -12.12 -2.69
CA SER A 100 3.96 -13.21 -2.36
C SER A 100 3.91 -13.65 -0.88
N ASN A 101 2.98 -13.11 -0.08
CA ASN A 101 2.81 -13.44 1.34
C ASN A 101 4.09 -13.28 2.18
N VAL A 102 4.89 -12.25 1.90
CA VAL A 102 6.07 -11.97 2.72
C VAL A 102 5.67 -11.42 4.10
N THR A 103 6.62 -11.40 5.04
CA THR A 103 6.42 -10.84 6.38
C THR A 103 6.01 -9.36 6.37
N ASP A 104 5.16 -8.95 7.31
CA ASP A 104 4.74 -7.54 7.50
C ASP A 104 5.92 -6.57 7.60
N ILE A 105 7.06 -6.97 8.17
CA ILE A 105 8.26 -6.14 8.26
C ILE A 105 8.82 -5.79 6.87
N LYS A 106 8.81 -6.74 5.93
CA LYS A 106 9.24 -6.50 4.55
C LYS A 106 8.26 -5.57 3.83
N VAL A 107 6.96 -5.78 4.03
CA VAL A 107 5.91 -4.90 3.49
C VAL A 107 6.06 -3.49 4.05
N TRP A 108 6.32 -3.34 5.36
CA TRP A 108 6.56 -2.06 6.01
C TRP A 108 7.75 -1.31 5.40
N LYS A 109 8.89 -2.00 5.23
CA LYS A 109 10.09 -1.41 4.60
C LYS A 109 9.80 -0.97 3.17
N SER A 110 9.06 -1.77 2.41
CA SER A 110 8.66 -1.41 1.05
C SER A 110 7.68 -0.24 1.00
N LEU A 111 6.79 -0.09 2.00
CA LEU A 111 5.91 1.07 2.11
C LEU A 111 6.72 2.35 2.32
N LEU A 112 7.74 2.33 3.19
CA LEU A 112 8.62 3.49 3.38
C LEU A 112 9.36 3.86 2.10
N GLN A 113 9.89 2.86 1.37
CA GLN A 113 10.54 3.06 0.08
C GLN A 113 9.60 3.64 -0.98
N LEU A 114 8.34 3.18 -1.01
CA LEU A 114 7.31 3.75 -1.88
C LEU A 114 7.11 5.24 -1.60
N LEU A 115 6.96 5.61 -0.31
CA LEU A 115 6.79 7.01 0.07
C LEU A 115 7.99 7.86 -0.36
N ASP A 116 9.21 7.33 -0.19
CA ASP A 116 10.44 8.03 -0.61
C ASP A 116 10.50 8.20 -2.13
N THR A 117 10.05 7.18 -2.88
CA THR A 117 10.03 7.19 -4.35
C THR A 117 9.00 8.19 -4.88
N VAL A 118 7.77 8.15 -4.38
CA VAL A 118 6.70 9.03 -4.89
C VAL A 118 6.97 10.50 -4.56
N GLU A 119 7.64 10.81 -3.45
CA GLU A 119 8.03 12.19 -3.15
C GLU A 119 9.14 12.76 -4.04
N SER A 120 9.93 11.89 -4.67
CA SER A 120 10.96 12.31 -5.62
C SER A 120 10.43 12.62 -7.03
N ILE A 121 9.13 12.40 -7.26
CA ILE A 121 8.38 12.67 -8.49
C ILE A 121 7.52 13.92 -8.29
#